data_AF-A0A536SB20-F1
#
_entry.id   AF-A0A536SB20-F1
#
_cell.length_a   1.000
_cell.length_b   1.000
_cell.length_c   1.000
_cell.angle_alpha   90.00
_cell.angle_beta   90.00
_cell.angle_gamma   90.00
#
_symmetry.space_group_name_H-M   'P 1'
#
loop_
_entity.id
_entity.type
_entity.pdbx_description
1 polymer ?
#
loop_
_entity_poly.entity_id
_entity_poly.type
_entity_poly.pdbx_seq_one_letter_code
_entity_poly.pdbx_strand_id
1 'polypeptide(L)' 'MNTAYKWMGIVFAVGIALMVIEYHLATKKKEGFTPIDRSRILGIFGLTIFFCLLVGGVIWLTD' A
#
# COMPACT_ATOMS: atom_id res chain seq x y z
N MET A 1 0.41 -14.83 18.30
CA MET A 1 -0.19 -14.09 17.16
C MET A 1 0.06 -14.92 15.92
N ASN A 2 -0.97 -15.18 15.11
CA ASN A 2 -0.83 -15.99 13.89
C ASN A 2 0.20 -15.34 12.95
N THR A 3 1.17 -16.11 12.45
CA THR A 3 2.28 -15.61 11.62
C THR A 3 1.77 -14.84 10.40
N ALA A 4 0.65 -15.29 9.83
CA ALA A 4 -0.07 -14.62 8.75
C ALA A 4 -0.43 -13.16 9.07
N TYR A 5 -1.08 -12.90 10.21
CA TYR A 5 -1.51 -11.55 10.58
C TYR A 5 -0.34 -10.59 10.82
N LYS A 6 0.78 -11.10 11.34
CA LYS A 6 1.98 -10.30 11.56
C LYS A 6 2.58 -9.84 10.22
N TRP A 7 2.69 -10.73 9.24
CA TRP A 7 3.20 -10.39 7.92
C TRP A 7 2.23 -9.54 7.10
N MET A 8 0.93 -9.82 7.16
CA MET A 8 -0.10 -8.96 6.56
C MET A 8 -0.02 -7.52 7.10
N GLY A 9 0.16 -7.37 8.42
CA GLY A 9 0.33 -6.07 9.06
C GLY A 9 1.56 -5.30 8.57
N ILE A 10 2.69 -5.99 8.37
CA ILE A 10 3.92 -5.37 7.82
C ILE A 10 3.68 -4.87 6.40
N VAL A 11 3.10 -5.70 5.54
CA VAL A 11 2.81 -5.34 4.14
C VAL A 11 1.86 -4.14 4.08
N PHE A 12 0.84 -4.14 4.95
CA PHE A 12 -0.10 -3.03 5.04
C PHE A 12 0.58 -1.73 5.49
N ALA A 13 1.45 -1.80 6.51
CA ALA A 13 2.20 -0.64 6.98
C ALA A 13 3.13 -0.06 5.91
N VAL A 14 3.80 -0.92 5.14
CA VAL A 14 4.66 -0.50 4.01
C VAL A 14 3.85 0.19 2.92
N GLY A 15 2.69 -0.36 2.55
CA GLY A 15 1.83 0.25 1.55
C GLY A 15 1.24 1.59 1.97
N ILE A 16 0.88 1.75 3.25
CA ILE A 16 0.49 3.05 3.80
C ILE A 16 1.66 4.03 3.77
N ALA A 17 2.88 3.61 4.16
CA ALA A 17 4.05 4.47 4.11
C ALA A 17 4.31 5.00 2.68
N LEU A 18 4.20 4.14 1.67
CA LEU A 18 4.35 4.53 0.26
C LEU A 18 3.27 5.53 -0.19
N MET A 19 2.00 5.33 0.22
CA MET A 19 0.94 6.30 -0.04
C MET A 19 1.24 7.67 0.57
N VAL A 20 1.71 7.70 1.83
CA VAL A 20 2.04 8.96 2.52
C VAL A 20 3.19 9.68 1.83
N ILE A 21 4.21 8.94 1.38
CA ILE A 21 5.34 9.49 0.61
C ILE A 21 4.85 10.13 -0.69
N GLU A 22 4.04 9.43 -1.48
CA GLU A 22 3.52 9.95 -2.75
C GLU A 22 2.59 11.14 -2.54
N TYR A 23 1.78 11.13 -1.48
CA TYR A 23 0.97 12.29 -1.09
C TYR A 23 1.83 13.50 -0.72
N HIS A 24 2.90 13.30 0.06
CA HIS A 24 3.86 14.36 0.39
C HIS A 24 4.63 14.87 -0.84
N LEU A 25 4.92 13.99 -1.78
CA LEU A 25 5.62 14.35 -3.01
C LEU A 25 4.69 15.15 -3.94
N ALA A 26 3.42 14.75 -4.06
CA ALA A 26 2.39 15.44 -4.84
C ALA A 26 2.08 16.83 -4.28
N THR A 27 1.98 16.96 -2.95
CA THR A 27 1.75 18.28 -2.29
C THR A 27 2.93 19.24 -2.43
N LYS A 28 4.14 18.75 -2.68
CA LYS A 28 5.32 19.59 -2.99
C LYS A 28 5.43 20.01 -4.46
N LYS A 29 4.57 19.50 -5.35
CA LYS A 29 4.57 19.91 -6.76
C LYS A 29 4.00 21.32 -6.89
N LYS A 30 4.71 22.17 -7.65
CA LYS A 30 4.30 23.56 -7.92
C LYS A 30 2.99 23.67 -8.70
N GLU A 31 2.59 22.60 -9.40
CA GLU A 31 1.40 22.54 -10.25
C GLU A 31 0.11 22.20 -9.47
N GLY A 32 0.21 21.95 -8.16
CA GLY A 32 -0.92 21.54 -7.33
C GLY A 32 -1.24 20.05 -7.46
N PHE A 33 -2.35 19.62 -6.86
CA PHE A 33 -2.75 18.22 -6.82
C PHE A 33 -3.36 17.80 -8.17
N THR A 34 -2.56 17.16 -9.03
CA THR A 34 -3.03 16.76 -10.36
C THR A 34 -3.88 15.47 -10.32
N PRO A 35 -4.82 15.28 -11.26
CA PRO A 35 -5.60 14.04 -11.34
C PRO A 35 -4.74 12.78 -11.54
N ILE A 36 -3.53 12.94 -12.09
CA ILE A 36 -2.53 11.87 -12.21
C ILE A 36 -2.00 11.41 -10.84
N ASP A 37 -1.74 12.35 -9.91
CA ASP A 37 -1.32 12.02 -8.55
C ASP A 37 -2.42 11.24 -7.81
N ARG A 38 -3.68 11.60 -8.04
CA ARG A 38 -4.84 10.91 -7.46
C ARG A 38 -4.97 9.48 -7.99
N SER A 39 -4.77 9.28 -9.30
CA SER A 39 -4.78 7.95 -9.92
C SER A 39 -3.61 7.08 -9.42
N ARG A 40 -2.43 7.67 -9.23
CA ARG A 40 -1.26 6.96 -8.70
C ARG A 40 -1.45 6.51 -7.25
N ILE A 41 -2.00 7.38 -6.38
CA ILE A 41 -2.29 7.04 -4.98
C ILE A 41 -3.33 5.91 -4.89
N LEU A 42 -4.39 5.96 -5.70
CA LEU A 42 -5.38 4.89 -5.78
C LEU A 42 -4.78 3.58 -6.32
N GLY A 43 -3.87 3.67 -7.29
CA GLY A 43 -3.10 2.52 -7.78
C GLY A 43 -2.27 1.87 -6.67
N ILE A 44 -1.54 2.65 -5.88
CA ILE A 44 -0.75 2.15 -4.75
C ILE A 44 -1.62 1.55 -3.66
N PHE A 45 -2.78 2.15 -3.38
CA PHE A 45 -3.76 1.58 -2.45
C PHE A 45 -4.24 0.20 -2.92
N GLY A 46 -4.62 0.08 -4.20
CA GLY A 46 -5.02 -1.21 -4.79
C GLY A 46 -3.90 -2.25 -4.75
N LEU A 47 -2.67 -1.84 -5.08
CA LEU A 47 -1.49 -2.71 -5.02
C LEU A 47 -1.21 -3.20 -3.60
N THR A 48 -1.35 -2.31 -2.62
CA THR A 48 -1.16 -2.62 -1.20
C THR A 48 -2.15 -3.68 -0.73
N ILE A 49 -3.44 -3.52 -1.08
CA ILE A 49 -4.48 -4.51 -0.75
C ILE A 49 -4.18 -5.84 -1.42
N PHE A 50 -3.80 -5.83 -2.70
CA PHE A 50 -3.44 -7.03 -3.44
C PHE A 50 -2.29 -7.79 -2.77
N PHE A 51 -1.20 -7.12 -2.44
CA PHE A 51 -0.06 -7.73 -1.76
C PHE A 51 -0.41 -8.23 -0.35
N CYS A 52 -1.26 -7.51 0.37
CA CYS A 52 -1.69 -7.91 1.71
C CYS A 52 -2.53 -9.20 1.66
N LEU A 53 -3.46 -9.30 0.70
CA LEU A 53 -4.23 -10.51 0.44
C LEU A 53 -3.36 -11.66 -0.08
N LEU A 54 -2.39 -11.37 -0.95
CA LEU A 54 -1.48 -12.37 -1.50
C LEU A 54 -0.60 -12.99 -0.41
N VAL A 55 -0.01 -12.17 0.46
CA VAL A 55 0.80 -12.66 1.59
C VAL A 55 -0.05 -13.45 2.58
N GLY A 56 -1.25 -12.97 2.91
CA GLY A 56 -2.19 -13.71 3.75
C GLY A 56 -2.58 -15.06 3.15
N GLY A 57 -2.91 -15.09 1.85
CA GLY A 57 -3.30 -16.29 1.12
C GLY A 57 -2.15 -17.29 0.95
N VAL A 58 -0.94 -16.83 0.65
CA VAL A 58 0.24 -17.70 0.57
C VAL A 58 0.52 -18.34 1.92
N ILE A 59 0.55 -17.56 3.00
CA ILE A 59 0.81 -18.12 4.33
C ILE A 59 -0.29 -19.11 4.72
N TRP A 60 -1.56 -18.79 4.44
CA TRP A 60 -2.67 -19.71 4.71
C TRP A 60 -2.61 -21.02 3.90
N LEU A 61 -2.06 -20.99 2.68
CA LEU A 61 -1.85 -22.20 1.87
C LEU A 61 -0.59 -22.99 2.27
N THR A 62 0.33 -22.36 2.99
CA THR A 62 1.63 -22.96 3.35
C THR A 62 1.66 -23.45 4.81
N ASP A 63 0.79 -22.92 5.67
CA ASP A 63 0.56 -23.35 7.06
C ASP A 63 -0.42 -24.54 7.11
#